data_AF-A0A923VUF9-F1
#
_entry.id   AF-A0A923VUF9-F1
#
_cell.length_a   1.000
_cell.length_b   1.000
_cell.length_c   1.000
_cell.angle_alpha   90.00
_cell.angle_beta   90.00
_cell.angle_gamma   90.00
#
_symmetry.space_group_name_H-M   'P 1'
#
loop_
_entity.id
_entity.type
_entity.pdbx_description
1 polymer ?
#
loop_
_entity_poly.entity_id
_entity_poly.type
_entity_poly.pdbx_seq_one_letter_code
_entity_poly.pdbx_strand_id
1 'polypeptide(L)'
;MSLFDYSFLNRISPKVKIKKSFKEIKASYLWRIRIATSLFFFGMGFCFASWASRIPDLKLTLGLSEAALGSILFALPAGQLLAMPFSGKLVNRYGSRKIAIIALFMYAICL
;
A
#
# COMPACT_ATOMS: atom_id res chain seq x y z
N MET A 1 -25.48 -36.61 34.91
CA MET A 1 -26.50 -35.62 35.32
C MET A 1 -25.76 -34.34 35.71
N SER A 2 -25.67 -33.36 34.80
CA SER A 2 -25.04 -32.07 35.10
C SER A 2 -26.00 -31.23 35.93
N LEU A 3 -25.67 -31.01 37.21
CA LEU A 3 -26.57 -30.45 38.24
C LEU A 3 -26.94 -28.96 38.08
N PHE A 4 -26.46 -28.27 37.05
CA PHE A 4 -26.78 -26.84 36.84
C PHE A 4 -27.13 -26.56 35.38
N ASP A 5 -28.36 -26.11 35.13
CA ASP A 5 -28.81 -25.62 33.84
C ASP A 5 -28.43 -24.15 33.66
N TYR A 6 -27.45 -23.90 32.80
CA TYR A 6 -26.95 -22.56 32.47
C TYR A 6 -27.78 -21.85 31.38
N SER A 7 -28.94 -22.39 30.98
CA SER A 7 -29.85 -21.82 29.97
C SER A 7 -30.30 -20.38 30.29
N PHE A 8 -30.39 -20.02 31.57
CA PHE A 8 -30.70 -18.66 32.04
C PHE A 8 -29.69 -17.61 31.58
N LEU A 9 -28.41 -17.96 31.40
CA LEU A 9 -27.37 -17.04 30.93
C LEU A 9 -27.61 -16.56 29.49
N ASN A 10 -28.31 -17.35 28.67
CA ASN A 10 -28.70 -16.93 27.32
C ASN A 10 -29.77 -15.82 27.33
N ARG A 11 -30.56 -15.70 28.41
CA ARG A 11 -31.61 -14.69 28.57
C ARG A 11 -31.07 -13.32 28.99
N ILE A 12 -29.93 -13.29 29.67
CA ILE A 12 -29.29 -12.05 30.16
C ILE A 12 -28.22 -11.52 29.18
N SER A 13 -27.68 -12.36 28.31
CA SER A 13 -26.60 -11.95 27.40
C SER A 13 -27.10 -11.04 26.27
N PRO A 14 -26.65 -9.77 26.15
CA PRO A 14 -27.06 -8.86 25.08
C PRO A 14 -26.30 -9.17 23.77
N LYS A 15 -26.48 -10.37 23.22
CA LYS A 15 -25.68 -10.91 22.10
C LYS A 15 -25.89 -10.14 20.78
N VAL A 16 -27.10 -9.62 20.54
CA VAL A 16 -27.46 -8.96 19.28
C VAL A 16 -26.78 -7.59 19.13
N LYS A 17 -26.79 -6.76 20.18
CA LYS A 17 -26.23 -5.40 20.16
C LYS A 17 -24.70 -5.44 20.05
N ILE A 18 -24.06 -6.39 20.74
CA ILE A 18 -22.62 -6.65 20.67
C ILE A 18 -22.20 -7.07 19.25
N LYS A 19 -22.90 -8.05 18.64
CA LYS A 19 -22.57 -8.54 17.29
C LYS A 19 -22.71 -7.45 16.21
N LYS A 20 -23.70 -6.56 16.34
CA LYS A 20 -23.89 -5.41 15.44
C LYS A 20 -22.74 -4.39 15.58
N SER A 21 -22.39 -4.03 16.81
CA SER A 21 -21.27 -3.10 17.09
C SER A 21 -19.93 -3.60 16.54
N PHE A 22 -19.61 -4.90 16.73
CA PHE A 22 -18.40 -5.48 16.16
C PHE A 22 -18.37 -5.43 14.62
N LYS A 23 -19.53 -5.68 13.96
CA LYS A 23 -19.64 -5.60 12.50
C LYS A 23 -19.40 -4.19 11.97
N GLU A 24 -19.95 -3.18 12.65
CA GLU A 24 -19.78 -1.77 12.29
C GLU A 24 -18.33 -1.29 12.48
N ILE A 25 -17.69 -1.63 13.59
CA ILE A 25 -16.28 -1.30 13.85
C ILE A 25 -15.38 -1.96 12.78
N LYS A 26 -15.62 -3.25 12.49
CA LYS A 26 -14.87 -3.97 11.45
C LYS A 26 -15.05 -3.33 10.06
N ALA A 27 -16.27 -2.94 9.70
CA ALA A 27 -16.54 -2.28 8.43
C ALA A 27 -15.80 -0.93 8.33
N SER A 28 -15.85 -0.12 9.38
CA SER A 28 -15.11 1.16 9.43
C SER A 28 -13.60 0.96 9.31
N TYR A 29 -13.04 -0.04 9.99
CA TYR A 29 -11.62 -0.38 9.92
C TYR A 29 -11.19 -0.81 8.51
N LEU A 30 -11.95 -1.70 7.87
CA LEU A 30 -11.65 -2.16 6.51
C LEU A 30 -11.78 -1.03 5.48
N TRP A 31 -12.76 -0.13 5.65
CA TRP A 31 -12.91 1.04 4.79
C TRP A 31 -11.71 1.99 4.88
N ARG A 32 -11.21 2.24 6.11
CA ARG A 32 -10.00 3.04 6.32
C ARG A 32 -8.77 2.42 5.66
N ILE A 33 -8.58 1.10 5.77
CA ILE A 33 -7.47 0.41 5.08
C ILE A 33 -7.61 0.55 3.57
N ARG A 34 -8.81 0.34 3.02
CA ARG A 34 -9.05 0.45 1.58
C ARG A 34 -8.69 1.84 1.07
N ILE A 35 -9.18 2.89 1.73
CA ILE A 35 -8.85 4.27 1.36
C ILE A 35 -7.34 4.53 1.46
N ALA A 36 -6.69 4.09 2.55
CA ALA A 36 -5.26 4.30 2.73
C ALA A 36 -4.44 3.65 1.61
N THR A 37 -4.74 2.40 1.26
CA THR A 37 -4.06 1.69 0.17
C THR A 37 -4.37 2.31 -1.20
N SER A 38 -5.62 2.74 -1.44
CA SER A 38 -6.00 3.44 -2.67
C SER A 38 -5.24 4.75 -2.83
N LEU A 39 -5.14 5.57 -1.77
CA LEU A 39 -4.39 6.83 -1.81
C LEU A 39 -2.88 6.59 -2.00
N PHE A 40 -2.34 5.53 -1.41
CA PHE A 40 -0.94 5.16 -1.61
C PHE A 40 -0.64 4.83 -3.08
N PHE A 41 -1.42 3.93 -3.70
CA PHE A 41 -1.24 3.60 -5.12
C PHE A 41 -1.56 4.77 -6.04
N PHE A 42 -2.54 5.59 -5.71
CA PHE A 42 -2.82 6.83 -6.42
C PHE A 42 -1.62 7.78 -6.40
N GLY A 43 -1.01 8.00 -5.22
CA GLY A 43 0.18 8.85 -5.08
C GLY A 43 1.37 8.32 -5.90
N MET A 44 1.61 7.00 -5.86
CA MET A 44 2.63 6.35 -6.69
C MET A 44 2.35 6.58 -8.19
N GLY A 45 1.12 6.31 -8.65
CA GLY A 45 0.74 6.50 -10.05
C GLY A 45 0.80 7.96 -10.49
N PHE A 46 0.43 8.89 -9.62
CA PHE A 46 0.48 10.33 -9.88
C PHE A 46 1.92 10.82 -10.07
N CYS A 47 2.85 10.41 -9.19
CA CYS A 47 4.27 10.73 -9.35
C CYS A 47 4.81 10.14 -10.66
N PHE A 48 4.53 8.86 -10.92
CA PHE A 48 4.97 8.21 -12.15
C PHE A 48 4.47 8.90 -13.42
N ALA A 49 3.19 9.27 -13.46
CA ALA A 49 2.61 9.97 -14.60
C ALA A 49 3.24 11.36 -14.82
N SER A 50 3.56 12.09 -13.75
CA SER A 50 4.27 13.37 -13.82
C SER A 50 5.60 13.24 -14.55
N TRP A 51 6.43 12.26 -14.19
CA TRP A 51 7.69 11.99 -14.88
C TRP A 51 7.47 11.46 -16.31
N ALA A 52 6.61 10.44 -16.47
CA ALA A 52 6.41 9.76 -17.75
C ALA A 52 5.91 10.71 -18.85
N SER A 53 5.09 11.71 -18.48
CA SER A 53 4.62 12.74 -19.43
C SER A 53 5.74 13.56 -20.07
N ARG A 54 6.91 13.67 -19.41
CA ARG A 54 8.08 14.44 -19.87
C ARG A 54 9.09 13.63 -20.67
N ILE A 55 8.85 12.33 -20.89
CA ILE A 55 9.75 11.48 -21.69
C ILE A 55 10.05 12.07 -23.07
N PRO A 56 9.07 12.60 -23.84
CA PRO A 56 9.34 13.21 -25.14
C PRO A 56 10.28 14.43 -25.03
N ASP A 57 10.03 15.31 -24.06
CA ASP A 57 10.84 16.51 -23.83
C ASP A 57 12.28 16.13 -23.43
N LEU A 58 12.44 15.13 -22.55
CA LEU A 58 13.75 14.64 -22.13
C LEU A 58 14.54 14.06 -23.30
N LYS A 59 13.88 13.33 -24.19
CA LYS A 59 14.52 12.76 -25.39
C LYS A 59 15.05 13.86 -26.31
N LEU A 60 14.24 14.90 -26.55
CA LEU A 60 14.60 16.02 -27.42
C LEU A 60 15.70 16.90 -26.81
N THR A 61 15.55 17.27 -25.53
CA THR A 61 16.50 18.16 -24.83
C THR A 61 17.88 17.53 -24.63
N LEU A 62 17.94 16.22 -24.40
CA LEU A 62 19.19 15.48 -24.22
C LEU A 62 19.72 14.88 -25.54
N GLY A 63 19.01 15.05 -26.67
CA GLY A 63 19.41 14.52 -27.98
C GLY A 63 19.58 13.00 -27.99
N LEU A 64 18.76 12.27 -27.24
CA LEU A 64 18.93 10.84 -27.03
C LEU A 64 18.51 10.02 -28.25
N SER A 65 19.33 9.03 -28.62
CA SER A 65 18.93 7.97 -29.54
C SER A 65 17.88 7.05 -28.89
N GLU A 66 17.13 6.29 -29.70
CA GLU A 66 16.14 5.33 -29.17
C GLU A 66 16.78 4.30 -28.22
N ALA A 67 17.99 3.84 -28.54
CA ALA A 67 18.72 2.88 -27.71
C ALA A 67 19.14 3.47 -26.35
N ALA A 68 19.57 4.73 -26.34
CA ALA A 68 19.93 5.42 -25.11
C ALA A 68 18.69 5.67 -24.22
N LEU A 69 17.59 6.14 -24.80
CA LEU A 69 16.33 6.29 -24.08
C LEU A 69 15.83 4.94 -23.54
N GLY A 70 15.86 3.89 -24.37
CA GLY A 70 15.49 2.53 -23.96
C GLY A 70 16.30 2.02 -22.76
N SER A 71 17.60 2.33 -22.73
CA SER A 71 18.49 1.97 -21.62
C SER A 71 18.14 2.71 -20.33
N ILE A 72 17.78 4.00 -20.40
CA ILE A 72 17.29 4.77 -19.24
C ILE A 72 15.97 4.20 -18.73
N LEU A 73 15.03 3.90 -19.64
CA LEU A 73 13.75 3.30 -19.27
C LEU A 73 13.92 1.90 -18.68
N PHE A 74 14.90 1.12 -19.15
CA PHE A 74 15.25 -0.19 -18.63
C PHE A 74 15.93 -0.14 -17.25
N ALA A 75 16.63 0.95 -16.94
CA ALA A 75 17.26 1.13 -15.62
C ALA A 75 16.22 1.14 -14.48
N LEU A 76 14.99 1.61 -14.74
CA LEU A 76 13.89 1.61 -13.75
C LEU A 76 13.50 0.20 -13.28
N PRO A 77 13.06 -0.75 -14.15
CA PRO A 77 12.75 -2.11 -13.73
C PRO A 77 13.99 -2.87 -13.26
N ALA A 78 15.18 -2.62 -13.83
CA ALA A 78 16.42 -3.24 -13.36
C ALA A 78 16.73 -2.84 -11.91
N GLY A 79 16.67 -1.55 -11.59
CA GLY A 79 16.83 -1.03 -10.23
C GLY A 79 15.77 -1.59 -9.27
N GLN A 80 14.53 -1.74 -9.72
CA GLN A 80 13.46 -2.35 -8.91
C GLN A 80 13.78 -3.80 -8.54
N LEU A 81 14.24 -4.62 -9.50
CA LEU A 81 14.64 -6.00 -9.23
C LEU A 81 15.78 -6.08 -8.21
N LEU A 82 16.77 -5.19 -8.33
CA LEU A 82 17.87 -5.10 -7.37
C LEU A 82 17.39 -4.70 -5.97
N ALA A 83 16.38 -3.84 -5.87
CA ALA A 83 15.83 -3.35 -4.59
C ALA A 83 14.90 -4.34 -3.88
N MET A 84 14.24 -5.26 -4.59
CA MET A 84 13.29 -6.24 -4.04
C MET A 84 13.79 -7.01 -2.79
N PRO A 85 14.99 -7.62 -2.77
CA PRO A 85 15.47 -8.36 -1.59
C PRO A 85 15.66 -7.45 -0.36
N PHE A 86 16.00 -6.18 -0.57
CA PHE A 86 16.14 -5.21 0.51
C PHE A 86 14.78 -4.82 1.08
N SER A 87 13.79 -4.58 0.19
CA SER A 87 12.42 -4.26 0.58
C SER A 87 11.84 -5.28 1.56
N GLY A 88 11.99 -6.58 1.26
CA GLY A 88 11.52 -7.65 2.16
C GLY A 88 12.17 -7.60 3.55
N LYS A 89 13.49 -7.39 3.62
CA LYS A 89 14.22 -7.26 4.89
C LYS A 89 13.79 -6.04 5.69
N LEU A 90 13.63 -4.89 5.02
CA LEU A 90 13.19 -3.63 5.63
C LEU A 90 11.77 -3.73 6.19
N VAL A 91 10.84 -4.28 5.41
CA VAL A 91 9.45 -4.48 5.84
C VAL A 91 9.37 -5.45 7.02
N ASN A 92 10.15 -6.53 7.01
CA ASN A 92 10.18 -7.49 8.12
C ASN A 92 10.71 -6.87 9.42
N ARG A 93 11.75 -6.03 9.34
CA ARG A 93 12.36 -5.38 10.52
C ARG A 93 11.56 -4.19 11.06
N TYR A 94 11.02 -3.34 10.19
CA TYR A 94 10.43 -2.05 10.58
C TYR A 94 8.90 -1.95 10.40
N GLY A 95 8.29 -2.98 9.80
CA GLY A 95 6.86 -3.05 9.52
C GLY A 95 6.46 -2.34 8.23
N SER A 96 5.44 -2.88 7.56
CA SER A 96 4.98 -2.40 6.24
C SER A 96 4.47 -0.96 6.25
N ARG A 97 3.75 -0.55 7.31
CA ARG A 97 3.16 0.80 7.40
C ARG A 97 4.21 1.91 7.33
N LYS A 98 5.28 1.81 8.13
CA LYS A 98 6.32 2.84 8.18
C LYS A 98 7.10 2.87 6.87
N ILE A 99 7.49 1.69 6.37
CA ILE A 99 8.24 1.55 5.13
C ILE A 99 7.44 2.06 3.93
N ALA A 100 6.14 1.78 3.83
CA ALA A 100 5.30 2.28 2.74
C ALA A 100 5.23 3.82 2.74
N ILE A 101 5.02 4.45 3.89
CA ILE A 101 4.97 5.93 3.97
C ILE A 101 6.30 6.55 3.55
N ILE A 102 7.43 6.04 4.09
CA ILE A 102 8.77 6.50 3.72
C ILE A 102 9.02 6.31 2.23
N ALA A 103 8.67 5.13 1.69
CA ALA A 103 8.84 4.83 0.27
C ALA A 103 8.05 5.78 -0.63
N LEU A 104 6.83 6.18 -0.25
CA LEU A 104 6.04 7.15 -1.02
C LEU A 104 6.74 8.51 -1.09
N PHE A 105 7.25 9.03 0.03
CA PHE A 105 7.97 10.29 0.04
C PHE A 105 9.29 10.21 -0.71
N MET A 106 10.05 9.13 -0.54
CA MET A 106 11.28 8.90 -1.31
C MET A 106 11.00 8.82 -2.81
N TYR A 107 9.92 8.14 -3.20
CA TYR A 107 9.51 8.03 -4.60
C TYR A 107 9.20 9.40 -5.21
N ALA A 108 8.45 10.25 -4.49
CA ALA A 108 8.12 11.60 -4.93
C ALA A 108 9.34 12.56 -5.00
N ILE A 109 10.39 12.32 -4.22
CA ILE A 109 11.61 13.14 -4.24
C ILE A 109 12.55 12.68 -5.37
N CYS A 110 12.62 11.39 -5.64
CA CYS A 110 13.55 10.83 -6.62
C CYS A 110 13.07 10.90 -8.07
N LEU A 111 11.76 11.06 -8.31
CA LEU A 111 11.14 11.02 -9.63
C LEU A 111 10.69 12.40 -10.10
#